data_AF-A0A151IUJ2-F1
#
_entry.id   AF-A0A151IUJ2-F1
#
_cell.length_a   1.000
_cell.length_b   1.000
_cell.length_c   1.000
_cell.angle_alpha   90.00
_cell.angle_beta   90.00
_cell.angle_gamma   90.00
#
_symmetry.space_group_name_H-M   'P 1'
#
loop_
_entity.id
_entity.type
_entity.pdbx_description
1 polymer ?
#
loop_
_entity_poly.entity_id
_entity_poly.type
_entity_poly.pdbx_seq_one_letter_code
_entity_poly.pdbx_strand_id
1 'polypeptide(L)'
;MSVSNDKLFHIVHFIESDINKNKKCIDCVPSKWIFSNKETGQLMTKFMPPPYTIKSCTALHTLVQNNKSAHSKWPNYPIKILGSAGTFIYI
;
A
#
# COMPACT_ATOMS: atom_id res chain seq x y z
N MET A 1 22.99 16.31 -12.03
CA MET A 1 22.16 16.60 -10.85
C MET A 1 20.87 15.81 -11.03
N SER A 2 20.81 14.58 -10.52
CA SER A 2 19.68 13.69 -10.74
C SER A 2 18.55 14.11 -9.82
N VAL A 3 17.48 14.70 -10.36
CA VAL A 3 16.23 14.84 -9.61
C VAL A 3 15.69 13.43 -9.46
N SER A 4 16.01 12.78 -8.35
CA SER A 4 15.41 11.50 -7.99
C SER A 4 13.91 11.72 -7.88
N ASN A 5 13.17 11.32 -8.91
CA ASN A 5 11.71 11.22 -8.90
C ASN A 5 11.27 10.04 -8.02
N ASP A 6 11.79 9.97 -6.79
CA ASP A 6 11.42 8.97 -5.80
C ASP A 6 10.06 9.36 -5.24
N LYS A 7 9.01 9.04 -6.00
CA LYS A 7 7.64 9.18 -5.54
C LYS A 7 7.50 8.32 -4.28
N LEU A 8 7.22 8.95 -3.15
CA LEU A 8 7.23 8.33 -1.83
C LEU A 8 6.02 7.40 -1.62
N PHE A 9 4.94 7.64 -2.36
CA PHE A 9 3.67 6.95 -2.20
C PHE A 9 3.10 6.49 -3.54
N HIS A 10 2.35 5.39 -3.49
CA HIS A 10 1.63 4.83 -4.62
C HIS A 10 0.18 4.56 -4.26
N ILE A 11 -0.71 4.91 -5.19
CA ILE A 11 -2.11 4.49 -5.13
C ILE A 11 -2.16 3.08 -5.72
N VAL A 12 -2.64 2.13 -4.94
CA VAL A 12 -2.65 0.71 -5.28
C VAL A 12 -4.06 0.16 -5.24
N HIS A 13 -4.36 -0.75 -6.15
CA HIS A 13 -5.55 -1.58 -6.12
C HIS A 13 -5.15 -2.96 -5.61
N PHE A 14 -5.72 -3.38 -4.49
CA PHE A 14 -5.59 -4.75 -3.99
C PHE A 14 -6.35 -5.72 -4.88
N ILE A 15 -5.65 -6.72 -5.38
CA ILE A 15 -6.22 -7.77 -6.22
C ILE A 15 -6.85 -8.81 -5.29
N GLU A 16 -8.17 -8.82 -5.15
CA GLU A 16 -8.87 -9.92 -4.49
C GLU A 16 -8.97 -11.12 -5.44
N SER A 17 -8.81 -12.33 -4.90
CA SER A 17 -8.94 -13.58 -5.65
C SER A 17 -10.40 -13.93 -5.98
N ASP A 18 -11.36 -13.22 -5.38
CA ASP A 18 -12.77 -13.59 -5.38
C ASP A 18 -13.52 -12.84 -6.49
N ILE A 19 -13.78 -13.55 -7.59
CA ILE A 19 -14.31 -13.05 -8.86
C ILE A 19 -15.71 -12.40 -8.70
N ASN A 20 -16.41 -12.67 -7.60
CA ASN A 20 -17.80 -12.26 -7.39
C ASN A 20 -17.99 -10.98 -6.56
N LYS A 21 -16.92 -10.34 -6.08
CA LYS A 21 -17.03 -9.09 -5.31
C LYS A 21 -16.53 -7.91 -6.14
N ASN A 22 -17.46 -7.10 -6.64
CA ASN A 22 -17.22 -5.78 -7.25
C ASN A 22 -16.60 -4.73 -6.29
N LYS A 23 -15.95 -5.14 -5.19
CA LYS A 23 -15.32 -4.25 -4.23
C LYS A 23 -13.92 -3.90 -4.73
N LYS A 24 -13.81 -2.75 -5.39
CA LYS A 24 -12.51 -2.13 -5.66
C LYS A 24 -11.92 -1.69 -4.33
N CYS A 25 -10.85 -2.35 -3.90
CA CYS A 25 -10.10 -1.96 -2.70
C CYS A 25 -8.89 -1.14 -3.13
N ILE A 26 -9.01 0.18 -3.09
CA ILE A 26 -7.97 1.14 -3.48
C ILE A 26 -7.46 1.84 -2.23
N ASP A 27 -6.15 1.90 -2.05
CA ASP A 27 -5.51 2.60 -0.94
C ASP A 27 -4.16 3.21 -1.36
N CYS A 28 -3.56 4.01 -0.48
CA CYS A 28 -2.26 4.63 -0.66
C CYS A 28 -1.21 3.94 0.23
N VAL A 29 -0.14 3.45 -0.37
CA VAL A 29 0.97 2.81 0.35
C VAL A 29 2.30 3.50 0.07
N PRO A 30 3.22 3.54 1.05
CA PRO A 30 4.59 3.94 0.80
C PRO A 30 5.26 3.03 -0.24
N SER A 31 6.05 3.60 -1.14
CA SER A 31 6.76 2.86 -2.20
C SER A 31 7.61 1.72 -1.65
N LYS A 32 8.20 1.92 -0.46
CA LYS A 32 9.02 0.92 0.21
C LYS A 32 8.25 -0.28 0.78
N TRP A 33 6.92 -0.24 0.79
CA TRP A 33 6.11 -1.41 1.16
C TRP A 33 5.87 -2.33 -0.04
N ILE A 34 6.10 -1.83 -1.26
CA ILE A 34 5.86 -2.54 -2.50
C ILE A 34 7.12 -3.33 -2.87
N PHE A 35 6.92 -4.60 -3.24
CA PHE A 35 7.98 -5.48 -3.71
C PHE A 35 7.43 -6.45 -4.75
N SER A 36 8.31 -6.95 -5.61
CA SER A 36 7.94 -8.02 -6.56
C SER A 36 8.05 -9.38 -5.87
N ASN A 37 7.01 -10.20 -5.96
CA ASN A 37 7.14 -11.63 -5.71
C ASN A 37 8.02 -12.22 -6.83
N LYS A 38 9.11 -12.90 -6.47
CA LYS A 38 10.05 -13.47 -7.43
C LYS A 38 9.50 -14.70 -8.15
N GLU A 39 8.57 -15.42 -7.55
CA GLU A 39 8.00 -16.65 -8.10
C GLU A 39 6.94 -16.32 -9.16
N THR A 40 6.08 -15.34 -8.89
CA THR A 40 4.96 -14.99 -9.77
C THR A 40 5.21 -13.75 -10.62
N GLY A 41 6.28 -12.98 -10.34
CA GLY A 41 6.53 -11.67 -10.95
C GLY A 41 5.51 -10.59 -10.55
N GLN A 42 4.57 -10.91 -9.65
CA GLN A 42 3.48 -10.03 -9.28
C GLN A 42 3.92 -9.03 -8.21
N LEU A 43 3.46 -7.78 -8.33
CA LEU A 43 3.67 -6.77 -7.29
C LEU A 43 2.82 -7.10 -6.06
N MET A 44 3.46 -6.99 -4.90
CA MET A 44 2.89 -7.25 -3.60
C MET A 44 3.14 -6.05 -2.69
N THR A 45 2.29 -5.85 -1.70
CA THR A 45 2.55 -4.91 -0.60
C THR A 45 2.17 -5.53 0.73
N LYS A 46 2.90 -5.17 1.79
CA LYS A 46 2.41 -5.41 3.15
C LYS A 46 1.32 -4.42 3.51
N PHE A 47 0.26 -4.89 4.15
CA PHE A 47 -0.82 -4.02 4.61
C PHE A 47 -1.46 -4.54 5.89
N MET A 48 -2.04 -3.64 6.68
CA MET A 48 -2.70 -4.00 7.93
C MET A 48 -3.91 -4.91 7.64
N PRO A 49 -4.04 -6.09 8.29
CA PRO A 49 -5.22 -6.92 8.10
C PRO A 49 -6.43 -6.37 8.88
N PRO A 50 -7.67 -6.70 8.47
CA PRO A 50 -8.86 -6.40 9.25
C PRO A 50 -8.87 -7.18 10.59
N PRO A 51 -9.66 -6.74 11.59
CA PRO A 51 -10.67 -5.67 11.53
C PRO A 51 -10.07 -4.26 11.65
N TYR A 52 -10.63 -3.33 10.88
CA TYR A 52 -10.27 -1.91 10.97
C TYR A 52 -11.13 -1.20 12.02
N THR A 53 -10.46 -0.58 12.99
CA THR A 53 -11.06 0.29 14.01
C THR A 53 -10.53 1.71 13.79
N ILE A 54 -11.22 2.73 14.32
CA ILE A 54 -10.74 4.12 14.23
C ILE A 54 -9.28 4.24 14.70
N LYS A 55 -8.94 3.59 15.82
CA LYS A 55 -7.58 3.57 16.37
C LYS A 55 -6.57 2.94 15.41
N SER A 56 -6.92 1.81 14.78
CA SER A 56 -6.00 1.12 13.86
C SER A 56 -5.85 1.87 12.54
N CYS A 57 -6.91 2.51 12.04
CA CYS A 57 -6.84 3.40 10.88
C CYS A 57 -5.95 4.62 11.15
N THR A 58 -6.11 5.29 12.30
CA THR A 58 -5.26 6.43 12.68
C THR A 58 -3.79 6.01 12.78
N ALA A 59 -3.50 4.85 13.37
CA ALA A 59 -2.15 4.31 13.43
C ALA A 59 -1.58 3.99 12.04
N LEU A 60 -2.38 3.38 11.16
CA LEU A 60 -2.00 3.11 9.78
C LEU A 60 -1.68 4.40 9.02
N HIS A 61 -2.56 5.40 9.08
CA HIS A 61 -2.34 6.70 8.44
C HIS A 61 -1.07 7.37 8.96
N THR A 62 -0.83 7.32 10.27
CA THR A 62 0.39 7.87 10.88
C THR A 62 1.64 7.15 10.34
N LEU A 63 1.59 5.83 10.17
CA LEU A 63 2.71 5.06 9.61
C LEU A 63 2.97 5.41 8.14
N VAL A 64 1.91 5.53 7.34
CA VAL A 64 1.99 5.93 5.93
C VAL A 64 2.56 7.34 5.82
N GLN A 65 1.97 8.32 6.51
CA GLN A 65 2.40 9.73 6.48
C GLN A 65 3.88 9.90 6.86
N ASN A 66 4.34 9.21 7.90
CA ASN A 66 5.73 9.26 8.33
C ASN A 66 6.67 8.41 7.48
N ASN A 67 6.18 7.82 6.37
CA ASN A 67 6.90 6.89 5.52
C ASN A 67 7.67 5.87 6.37
N LYS A 68 7.01 5.25 7.37
CA LYS A 68 7.61 4.21 8.24
C LYS A 68 7.50 2.84 7.59
N SER A 69 8.33 1.89 8.02
CA SER A 69 8.33 0.55 7.44
C SER A 69 7.08 -0.22 7.87
N ALA A 70 6.55 -1.07 6.98
CA ALA A 70 5.42 -1.92 7.29
C ALA A 70 5.75 -2.88 8.44
N HIS A 71 4.75 -3.23 9.23
CA HIS A 71 4.95 -4.18 10.33
C HIS A 71 5.32 -5.56 9.78
N SER A 72 6.34 -6.20 10.35
CA SER A 72 6.88 -7.47 9.84
C SER A 72 5.84 -8.58 9.76
N LYS A 73 4.92 -8.62 10.74
CA LYS A 73 3.80 -9.58 10.84
C LYS A 73 2.61 -9.30 9.92
N TRP A 74 2.61 -8.21 9.15
CA TRP A 74 1.51 -7.95 8.22
C TRP A 74 1.57 -8.91 7.02
N PRO A 75 0.40 -9.39 6.56
CA PRO A 75 0.32 -10.22 5.36
C PRO A 75 0.69 -9.41 4.10
N ASN A 76 1.10 -10.15 3.08
CA ASN A 76 1.39 -9.61 1.76
C ASN A 76 0.13 -9.73 0.89
N TYR A 77 -0.23 -8.66 0.22
CA TYR A 77 -1.35 -8.64 -0.71
C TYR A 77 -0.89 -8.33 -2.12
N PRO A 78 -1.40 -9.05 -3.14
CA PRO A 78 -1.14 -8.74 -4.53
C PRO A 78 -1.80 -7.41 -4.91
N ILE A 79 -1.08 -6.59 -5.67
CA ILE A 79 -1.54 -5.24 -6.03
C ILE A 79 -1.29 -4.89 -7.50
N LYS A 80 -2.03 -3.90 -7.98
CA LYS A 80 -1.70 -3.10 -9.17
C LYS A 80 -1.47 -1.65 -8.76
N ILE A 81 -0.41 -1.03 -9.27
CA ILE A 81 -0.20 0.41 -9.09
C ILE A 81 -1.13 1.14 -10.07
N LEU A 82 -1.97 2.04 -9.55
CA LEU A 82 -2.86 2.89 -10.33
C LEU A 82 -2.27 4.29 -10.53
N GLY A 83 -1.41 4.73 -9.62
CA GLY A 83 -0.85 6.08 -9.64
C GLY A 83 0.24 6.23 -8.61
N SER A 84 0.86 7.40 -8.60
CA SER A 84 1.99 7.70 -7.73
C SER A 84 1.91 9.15 -7.26
N ALA A 85 2.27 9.39 -5.99
CA ALA A 85 2.12 10.67 -5.33
C ALA A 85 3.42 11.06 -4.61
N GLY A 86 3.76 12.36 -4.71
CA GLY A 86 4.92 12.93 -4.00
C GLY A 86 4.63 13.29 -2.55
N THR A 87 3.36 13.51 -2.20
CA THR A 87 2.92 13.94 -0.86
C THR A 87 1.58 13.30 -0.53
N PHE A 88 1.39 12.89 0.72
CA PHE A 88 0.14 12.36 1.24
C PHE A 88 -0.40 13.32 2.31
N ILE A 89 -1.48 14.05 2.01
CA ILE A 89 -2.16 14.98 2.92
C ILE A 89 -3.56 14.41 3.18
N TYR A 90 -3.92 14.24 4.45
CA TYR A 90 -5.28 13.95 4.87
C TYR A 90 -5.90 15.28 5.34
N ILE A 91 -7.01 15.70 4.72
CA ILE A 91 -7.82 16.87 5.11
C ILE A 91 -8.83 16.46 6.17
#